data_AF-A0A2G6J1U0-F1
#
_entry.id   AF-A0A2G6J1U0-F1
#
_cell.length_a   1.000
_cell.length_b   1.000
_cell.length_c   1.000
_cell.angle_alpha   90.00
_cell.angle_beta   90.00
_cell.angle_gamma   90.00
#
_symmetry.space_group_name_H-M   'P 1'
#
loop_
_entity.id
_entity.type
_entity.pdbx_description
1 polymer ?
#
loop_
_entity_poly.entity_id
_entity_poly.type
_entity_poly.pdbx_seq_one_letter_code
_entity_poly.pdbx_strand_id
1 'polypeptide(L)'
;MTTKHTLEYCLWYAARVVDAGCGALTVLGGDKGVGPPRCVPHGYVLRRALRERFPALALGGWANPHGDIERQIGFVGDADFNADFYLTQLVSHLELDPVDRFLKAREDAGLAEVPAVFGVFYYRSGRLKTLKRLAKYFPVPVDAVAEAFASGRSAAEVCAATIGALRERGITKFYLSNLHPERAIEQLEAVEALL
;
A
#
# COMPACT_ATOMS: atom_id res chain seq x y z
N MET A 1 9.85 6.51 -1.12
CA MET A 1 10.22 7.95 -1.27
C MET A 1 8.97 8.78 -1.57
N THR A 2 8.94 10.05 -1.18
CA THR A 2 7.83 10.97 -1.53
C THR A 2 8.35 12.24 -2.20
N THR A 3 7.48 13.02 -2.83
CA THR A 3 7.83 14.34 -3.40
C THR A 3 8.02 15.43 -2.33
N LYS A 4 8.12 15.09 -1.04
CA LYS A 4 8.22 16.01 0.10
C LYS A 4 9.65 16.41 0.46
N HIS A 5 10.58 16.21 -0.47
CA HIS A 5 11.99 16.61 -0.40
C HIS A 5 12.35 17.39 -1.66
N THR A 6 13.50 18.08 -1.69
CA THR A 6 13.97 18.74 -2.91
C THR A 6 14.15 17.73 -4.04
N LEU A 7 14.01 18.17 -5.30
CA LEU A 7 14.22 17.29 -6.46
C LEU A 7 15.64 16.69 -6.46
N GLU A 8 16.64 17.51 -6.10
CA GLU A 8 18.02 17.08 -5.94
C GLU A 8 18.16 15.95 -4.92
N TYR A 9 17.54 16.08 -3.74
CA TYR A 9 17.57 15.03 -2.73
C TYR A 9 16.92 13.74 -3.23
N CYS A 10 15.78 13.84 -3.92
CA CYS A 10 15.12 12.66 -4.48
C CYS A 10 15.99 11.91 -5.50
N LEU A 11 16.69 12.65 -6.38
CA LEU A 11 17.61 12.07 -7.36
C LEU A 11 18.84 11.45 -6.70
N TRP A 12 19.40 12.14 -5.70
CA TRP A 12 20.51 11.62 -4.90
C TRP A 12 20.13 10.34 -4.15
N TYR A 13 18.96 10.33 -3.51
CA TYR A 13 18.47 9.16 -2.78
C TYR A 13 18.26 7.96 -3.71
N ALA A 14 17.69 8.17 -4.89
CA ALA A 14 17.53 7.11 -5.89
C ALA A 14 18.88 6.55 -6.37
N ALA A 15 19.91 7.37 -6.53
CA ALA A 15 21.27 6.88 -6.81
C ALA A 15 21.78 5.96 -5.69
N ARG A 16 21.49 6.28 -4.42
CA ARG A 16 21.88 5.46 -3.27
C ARG A 16 21.12 4.15 -3.21
N VAL A 17 19.84 4.14 -3.60
CA VAL A 17 19.03 2.91 -3.74
C VAL A 17 19.64 1.99 -4.80
N VAL A 18 20.05 2.53 -5.95
CA VAL A 18 20.70 1.76 -7.03
C VAL A 18 22.05 1.22 -6.55
N ASP A 19 22.89 2.06 -5.98
CA ASP A 19 24.23 1.66 -5.52
C ASP A 19 24.19 0.65 -4.36
N ALA A 20 23.13 0.67 -3.55
CA ALA A 20 22.89 -0.33 -2.51
C ALA A 20 22.34 -1.68 -3.06
N GLY A 21 22.11 -1.78 -4.38
CA GLY A 21 21.57 -2.98 -5.00
C GLY A 21 20.08 -3.22 -4.69
N CYS A 22 19.34 -2.20 -4.25
CA CYS A 22 17.91 -2.34 -4.03
C CYS A 22 17.18 -2.53 -5.36
N GLY A 23 16.33 -3.58 -5.44
CA GLY A 23 15.66 -3.92 -6.70
C GLY A 23 14.51 -2.99 -7.11
N ALA A 24 13.98 -2.17 -6.19
CA ALA A 24 12.83 -1.31 -6.47
C ALA A 24 12.75 -0.09 -5.56
N LEU A 25 12.04 0.95 -6.02
CA LEU A 25 11.73 2.16 -5.27
C LEU A 25 10.27 2.61 -5.48
N THR A 26 9.46 2.55 -4.43
CA THR A 26 8.10 3.13 -4.45
C THR A 26 8.14 4.64 -4.27
N VAL A 27 7.49 5.38 -5.16
CA VAL A 27 7.52 6.85 -5.24
C VAL A 27 6.12 7.43 -5.21
N LEU A 28 5.83 8.24 -4.18
CA LEU A 28 4.51 8.78 -3.89
C LEU A 28 4.49 10.31 -3.84
N GLY A 29 3.31 10.93 -3.90
CA GLY A 29 3.19 12.39 -3.71
C GLY A 29 3.41 12.86 -2.27
N GLY A 30 3.19 12.00 -1.27
CA GLY A 30 3.16 12.40 0.16
C GLY A 30 2.03 13.38 0.49
N ASP A 31 1.75 13.64 1.77
CA ASP A 31 0.60 14.47 2.13
C ASP A 31 0.74 15.94 1.70
N LYS A 32 -0.35 16.54 1.21
CA LYS A 32 -0.34 17.96 0.80
C LYS A 32 -0.29 18.90 2.00
N GLY A 33 -0.97 18.55 3.10
CA GLY A 33 -1.17 19.43 4.25
C GLY A 33 -0.16 19.28 5.40
N VAL A 34 0.79 18.35 5.31
CA VAL A 34 1.75 18.06 6.39
C VAL A 34 3.17 18.12 5.87
N GLY A 35 4.06 18.84 6.55
CA GLY A 35 5.49 18.94 6.19
C GLY A 35 5.80 19.84 4.98
N PRO A 36 7.05 19.79 4.46
CA PRO A 36 7.54 20.69 3.40
C PRO A 36 6.70 20.66 2.11
N PRO A 37 6.65 21.73 1.30
CA PRO A 37 5.94 21.69 0.02
C PRO A 37 6.46 20.56 -0.88
N ARG A 38 5.60 20.06 -1.77
CA ARG A 38 6.02 19.05 -2.74
C ARG A 38 6.97 19.69 -3.77
N CYS A 39 8.09 19.05 -4.09
CA CYS A 39 9.02 19.53 -5.14
C CYS A 39 8.45 19.40 -6.56
N VAL A 40 7.53 18.47 -6.76
CA VAL A 40 6.71 18.33 -7.97
C VAL A 40 5.27 18.02 -7.58
N PRO A 41 4.25 18.40 -8.38
CA PRO A 41 2.85 18.29 -7.96
C PRO A 41 2.40 16.85 -7.65
N HIS A 42 2.90 15.87 -8.39
CA HIS A 42 2.46 14.47 -8.34
C HIS A 42 3.62 13.47 -8.41
N GLY A 43 3.44 12.29 -7.81
CA GLY A 43 4.46 11.25 -7.76
C GLY A 43 4.88 10.72 -9.15
N TYR A 44 3.96 10.68 -10.13
CA TYR A 44 4.29 10.25 -11.49
C TYR A 44 5.31 11.18 -12.17
N VAL A 45 5.28 12.49 -11.87
CA VAL A 45 6.25 13.46 -12.40
C VAL A 45 7.65 13.16 -11.87
N LEU A 46 7.75 12.81 -10.59
CA LEU A 46 9.04 12.38 -10.01
C LEU A 46 9.48 11.04 -10.58
N ARG A 47 8.55 10.09 -10.78
CA ARG A 47 8.88 8.81 -11.41
C ARG A 47 9.40 8.97 -12.83
N ARG A 48 8.85 9.88 -13.64
CA ARG A 48 9.38 10.20 -14.97
C ARG A 48 10.85 10.63 -14.91
N ALA A 49 11.16 11.62 -14.05
CA ALA A 49 12.54 12.09 -13.87
C ALA A 49 13.50 10.99 -13.38
N LEU A 50 13.02 10.07 -12.53
CA LEU A 50 13.80 8.93 -12.07
C LEU A 50 14.00 7.89 -13.16
N ARG A 51 12.97 7.60 -13.97
CA ARG A 51 13.05 6.66 -15.09
C ARG A 51 14.07 7.10 -16.13
N GLU A 52 14.10 8.39 -16.45
CA GLU A 52 15.09 8.97 -17.38
C GLU A 52 16.53 8.75 -16.91
N ARG A 53 16.77 8.85 -15.59
CA ARG A 53 18.12 8.75 -15.02
C ARG A 53 18.53 7.31 -14.62
N PHE A 54 17.57 6.50 -14.21
CA PHE A 54 17.78 5.15 -13.67
C PHE A 54 16.84 4.16 -14.37
N PRO A 55 16.99 3.90 -15.68
CA PRO A 55 16.03 3.15 -16.48
C PRO A 55 15.79 1.72 -15.97
N ALA A 56 16.81 1.09 -15.37
CA ALA A 56 16.75 -0.27 -14.83
C ALA A 56 16.16 -0.37 -13.42
N LEU A 57 15.96 0.74 -12.70
CA LEU A 57 15.38 0.71 -11.35
C LEU A 57 13.87 0.48 -11.46
N ALA A 58 13.33 -0.56 -10.82
CA ALA A 58 11.89 -0.75 -10.79
C ALA A 58 11.22 0.34 -9.92
N LEU A 59 10.20 1.01 -10.45
CA LEU A 59 9.49 2.10 -9.77
C LEU A 59 8.08 1.68 -9.38
N GLY A 60 7.74 1.89 -8.12
CA GLY A 60 6.42 1.59 -7.57
C GLY A 60 5.51 2.82 -7.51
N GLY A 61 4.26 2.64 -7.95
CA GLY A 61 3.16 3.59 -7.80
C GLY A 61 2.25 3.28 -6.61
N TRP A 62 1.07 3.91 -6.60
CA TRP A 62 0.06 3.71 -5.57
C TRP A 62 -1.34 3.80 -6.13
N ALA A 63 -2.20 2.92 -5.67
CA ALA A 63 -3.64 2.93 -5.94
C ALA A 63 -4.41 2.81 -4.62
N ASN A 64 -5.61 3.38 -4.54
CA ASN A 64 -6.44 3.29 -3.34
C ASN A 64 -7.77 2.57 -3.64
N PRO A 65 -7.94 1.28 -3.29
CA PRO A 65 -9.19 0.56 -3.49
C PRO A 65 -10.42 1.23 -2.87
N HIS A 66 -10.24 2.07 -1.84
CA HIS A 66 -11.30 2.85 -1.19
C HIS A 66 -11.60 4.19 -1.86
N GLY A 67 -10.79 4.59 -2.83
CA GLY A 67 -10.97 5.82 -3.58
C GLY A 67 -11.98 5.67 -4.71
N ASP A 68 -12.13 6.73 -5.50
CA ASP A 68 -12.88 6.68 -6.75
C ASP A 68 -12.22 5.67 -7.71
N ILE A 69 -12.92 4.58 -8.00
CA ILE A 69 -12.37 3.41 -8.70
C ILE A 69 -11.96 3.77 -10.12
N GLU A 70 -12.82 4.45 -10.88
CA GLU A 70 -12.53 4.85 -12.26
C GLU A 70 -11.26 5.71 -12.32
N ARG A 71 -11.12 6.66 -11.39
CA ARG A 71 -9.93 7.48 -11.29
C ARG A 71 -8.69 6.69 -10.88
N GLN A 72 -8.80 5.75 -9.94
CA GLN A 72 -7.64 4.94 -9.53
C GLN A 72 -7.16 4.04 -10.68
N ILE A 73 -8.07 3.36 -11.36
CA ILE A 73 -7.78 2.50 -12.50
C ILE A 73 -7.23 3.34 -13.66
N GLY A 74 -7.84 4.50 -13.93
CA GLY A 74 -7.35 5.46 -14.92
C GLY A 74 -5.91 5.89 -14.65
N PHE A 75 -5.53 6.14 -13.38
CA PHE A 75 -4.15 6.45 -13.04
C PHE A 75 -3.19 5.28 -13.26
N VAL A 76 -3.58 4.05 -12.95
CA VAL A 76 -2.72 2.86 -13.12
C VAL A 76 -2.53 2.54 -14.60
N GLY A 77 -3.58 2.68 -15.41
CA GLY A 77 -3.54 2.43 -16.86
C GLY A 77 -2.97 3.57 -17.69
N ASP A 78 -2.68 4.73 -17.09
CA ASP A 78 -2.11 5.88 -17.79
C ASP A 78 -0.70 5.56 -18.30
N ALA A 79 -0.41 5.86 -19.57
CA ALA A 79 0.94 5.72 -20.13
C ALA A 79 1.98 6.54 -19.35
N ASP A 80 1.56 7.63 -18.72
CA ASP A 80 2.37 8.47 -17.85
C ASP A 80 2.39 8.03 -16.38
N PHE A 81 1.85 6.86 -16.04
CA PHE A 81 1.94 6.32 -14.68
C PHE A 81 3.40 6.16 -14.22
N ASN A 82 4.31 5.89 -15.16
CA ASN A 82 5.76 5.79 -14.96
C ASN A 82 6.16 4.82 -13.82
N ALA A 83 5.42 3.73 -13.64
CA ALA A 83 5.71 2.71 -12.62
C ALA A 83 5.57 1.30 -13.21
N ASP A 84 6.40 0.37 -12.74
CA ASP A 84 6.39 -1.04 -13.16
C ASP A 84 5.46 -1.89 -12.30
N PHE A 85 5.07 -1.37 -11.13
CA PHE A 85 4.13 -1.99 -10.21
C PHE A 85 3.45 -0.93 -9.35
N TYR A 86 2.42 -1.31 -8.60
CA TYR A 86 1.80 -0.41 -7.62
C TYR A 86 1.51 -1.10 -6.29
N LEU A 87 1.53 -0.31 -5.22
CA LEU A 87 1.02 -0.72 -3.92
C LEU A 87 -0.42 -0.24 -3.78
N THR A 88 -1.27 -1.01 -3.09
CA THR A 88 -2.60 -0.52 -2.72
C THR A 88 -2.57 0.21 -1.38
N GLN A 89 -3.55 1.06 -1.12
CA GLN A 89 -3.94 1.40 0.24
C GLN A 89 -4.29 0.13 1.03
N LEU A 90 -4.18 0.23 2.35
CA LEU A 90 -4.50 -0.83 3.30
C LEU A 90 -5.95 -1.30 3.14
N VAL A 91 -6.14 -2.63 3.12
CA VAL A 91 -7.43 -3.31 3.03
C VAL A 91 -7.59 -4.31 4.16
N SER A 92 -8.83 -4.79 4.37
CA SER A 92 -9.18 -5.74 5.43
C SER A 92 -10.22 -6.72 4.94
N HIS A 93 -10.17 -7.99 5.36
CA HIS A 93 -11.26 -8.94 5.09
C HIS A 93 -12.60 -8.53 5.71
N LEU A 94 -12.56 -7.63 6.69
CA LEU A 94 -13.76 -7.10 7.33
C LEU A 94 -14.51 -6.09 6.45
N GLU A 95 -13.94 -5.71 5.30
CA GLU A 95 -14.54 -4.83 4.30
C GLU A 95 -13.94 -5.14 2.91
N LEU A 96 -14.50 -6.14 2.25
CA LEU A 96 -13.97 -6.66 0.97
C LEU A 96 -14.56 -5.99 -0.27
N ASP A 97 -15.72 -5.34 -0.16
CA ASP A 97 -16.39 -4.71 -1.30
C ASP A 97 -15.48 -3.73 -2.08
N PRO A 98 -14.66 -2.86 -1.44
CA PRO A 98 -13.73 -2.01 -2.18
C PRO A 98 -12.65 -2.79 -2.93
N VAL A 99 -12.21 -3.93 -2.38
CA VAL A 99 -11.24 -4.83 -3.03
C VAL A 99 -11.87 -5.47 -4.25
N ASP A 100 -13.06 -6.05 -4.09
CA ASP A 100 -13.76 -6.78 -5.15
C ASP A 100 -14.09 -5.87 -6.33
N ARG A 101 -14.58 -4.66 -6.04
CA ARG A 101 -14.85 -3.66 -7.08
C ARG A 101 -13.57 -3.18 -7.77
N PHE A 102 -12.48 -3.01 -7.03
CA PHE A 102 -11.20 -2.59 -7.59
C PHE A 102 -10.59 -3.67 -8.50
N LEU A 103 -10.63 -4.93 -8.08
CA LEU A 103 -10.15 -6.08 -8.88
C LEU A 103 -10.96 -6.23 -10.16
N LYS A 104 -12.30 -6.16 -10.07
CA LYS A 104 -13.16 -6.19 -11.24
C LYS A 104 -12.84 -5.06 -12.22
N ALA A 105 -12.73 -3.81 -11.74
CA ALA A 105 -12.45 -2.68 -12.61
C ALA A 105 -11.05 -2.76 -13.25
N ARG A 106 -10.06 -3.32 -12.55
CA ARG A 106 -8.73 -3.61 -13.09
C ARG A 106 -8.80 -4.64 -14.21
N GLU A 107 -9.56 -5.71 -14.02
CA GLU A 107 -9.77 -6.76 -15.03
C GLU A 107 -10.49 -6.20 -16.26
N ASP A 108 -11.61 -5.50 -16.05
CA ASP A 108 -12.38 -4.87 -17.13
C ASP A 108 -11.54 -3.86 -17.95
N ALA A 109 -10.55 -3.21 -17.32
CA ALA A 109 -9.62 -2.29 -17.97
C ALA A 109 -8.40 -2.97 -18.62
N GLY A 110 -8.30 -4.30 -18.59
CA GLY A 110 -7.16 -5.04 -19.15
C GLY A 110 -5.84 -4.86 -18.38
N LEU A 111 -5.91 -4.46 -17.11
CA LEU A 111 -4.74 -4.19 -16.26
C LEU A 111 -4.42 -5.37 -15.32
N ALA A 112 -4.97 -6.56 -15.57
CA ALA A 112 -4.74 -7.75 -14.76
C ALA A 112 -3.26 -8.13 -14.67
N GLU A 113 -2.46 -7.85 -15.71
CA GLU A 113 -1.03 -8.17 -15.72
C GLU A 113 -0.15 -7.11 -15.04
N VAL A 114 -0.68 -5.93 -14.69
CA VAL A 114 0.11 -4.89 -14.00
C VAL A 114 0.42 -5.33 -12.58
N PRO A 115 1.69 -5.54 -12.19
CA PRO A 115 2.01 -6.08 -10.87
C PRO A 115 1.49 -5.20 -9.72
N ALA A 116 0.84 -5.84 -8.75
CA ALA A 116 0.23 -5.17 -7.62
C ALA A 116 0.67 -5.82 -6.30
N VAL A 117 0.96 -4.99 -5.30
CA VAL A 117 1.28 -5.44 -3.93
C VAL A 117 0.21 -4.87 -2.99
N PHE A 118 -0.60 -5.75 -2.39
CA PHE A 118 -1.72 -5.33 -1.57
C PHE A 118 -1.29 -5.02 -0.14
N GLY A 119 -1.75 -3.88 0.38
CA GLY A 119 -1.49 -3.45 1.74
C GLY A 119 -2.41 -4.13 2.74
N VAL A 120 -1.82 -4.79 3.74
CA VAL A 120 -2.55 -5.39 4.86
C VAL A 120 -2.12 -4.71 6.16
N PHE A 121 -3.09 -4.33 6.99
CA PHE A 121 -2.81 -3.69 8.27
C PHE A 121 -2.86 -4.69 9.43
N TYR A 122 -1.79 -4.74 10.23
CA TYR A 122 -1.75 -5.51 11.46
C TYR A 122 -2.39 -4.71 12.60
N TYR A 123 -3.68 -4.93 12.85
CA TYR A 123 -4.37 -4.35 13.99
C TYR A 123 -3.85 -4.98 15.29
N ARG A 124 -3.27 -4.18 16.18
CA ARG A 124 -2.68 -4.70 17.44
C ARG A 124 -3.71 -4.94 18.55
N SER A 125 -4.91 -4.39 18.43
CA SER A 125 -5.99 -4.50 19.43
C SER A 125 -7.32 -4.00 18.86
N GLY A 126 -8.43 -4.48 19.43
CA GLY A 126 -9.79 -3.97 19.18
C GLY A 126 -10.19 -2.70 19.93
N ARG A 127 -9.25 -1.95 20.52
CA ARG A 127 -9.57 -0.77 21.35
C ARG A 127 -10.23 0.33 20.51
N LEU A 128 -11.53 0.56 20.69
CA LEU A 128 -12.32 1.54 19.94
C LEU A 128 -11.68 2.93 19.86
N LYS A 129 -11.15 3.45 20.97
CA LYS A 129 -10.47 4.76 21.00
C LYS A 129 -9.27 4.81 20.05
N THR A 130 -8.47 3.74 20.00
CA THR A 130 -7.31 3.63 19.11
C THR A 130 -7.75 3.52 17.66
N LEU A 131 -8.74 2.66 17.37
CA LEU A 131 -9.25 2.44 16.02
C LEU A 131 -9.91 3.71 15.44
N LYS A 132 -10.72 4.43 16.23
CA LYS A 132 -11.32 5.72 15.82
C LYS A 132 -10.27 6.80 15.55
N ARG A 133 -9.15 6.78 16.28
CA ARG A 133 -8.02 7.68 16.00
C ARG A 133 -7.30 7.29 14.72
N LEU A 134 -7.11 5.98 14.48
CA LEU A 134 -6.49 5.45 13.27
C LEU A 134 -7.31 5.76 12.02
N ALA A 135 -8.65 5.66 12.12
CA ALA A 135 -9.61 5.94 11.04
C ALA A 135 -9.54 7.38 10.50
N LYS A 136 -8.84 8.30 11.19
CA LYS A 136 -8.60 9.66 10.70
C LYS A 136 -7.58 9.72 9.56
N TYR A 137 -6.78 8.67 9.38
CA TYR A 137 -5.68 8.65 8.41
C TYR A 137 -5.99 7.79 7.18
N PHE A 138 -6.76 6.71 7.35
CA PHE A 138 -7.22 5.85 6.26
C PHE A 138 -8.51 5.12 6.68
N PRO A 139 -9.27 4.54 5.72
CA PRO A 139 -10.47 3.76 6.03
C PRO A 139 -10.16 2.58 6.95
N VAL A 140 -10.87 2.51 8.08
CA VAL A 140 -10.76 1.42 9.05
C VAL A 140 -12.18 0.95 9.38
N PRO A 141 -12.50 -0.34 9.23
CA PRO A 141 -13.78 -0.89 9.65
C PRO A 141 -13.79 -1.04 11.19
N VAL A 142 -13.92 0.10 11.90
CA VAL A 142 -13.69 0.22 13.35
C VAL A 142 -14.48 -0.79 14.16
N ASP A 143 -15.80 -0.89 13.91
CA ASP A 143 -16.68 -1.73 14.71
C ASP A 143 -16.43 -3.21 14.42
N ALA A 144 -16.22 -3.57 13.15
CA ALA A 144 -15.90 -4.95 12.76
C ALA A 144 -14.54 -5.41 13.33
N VAL A 145 -13.54 -4.52 13.36
CA VAL A 145 -12.25 -4.85 14.01
C VAL A 145 -12.45 -5.01 15.51
N ALA A 146 -13.19 -4.11 16.18
CA ALA A 146 -13.44 -4.22 17.61
C ALA A 146 -14.15 -5.54 17.96
N GLU A 147 -15.16 -5.92 17.18
CA GLU A 147 -15.91 -7.17 17.35
C GLU A 147 -15.06 -8.41 17.11
N ALA A 148 -14.18 -8.40 16.11
CA ALA A 148 -13.24 -9.50 15.88
C ALA A 148 -12.33 -9.75 17.10
N PHE A 149 -11.87 -8.71 17.79
CA PHE A 149 -11.12 -8.86 19.02
C PHE A 149 -12.00 -9.24 20.23
N ALA A 150 -13.24 -8.73 20.29
CA ALA A 150 -14.19 -9.07 21.36
C ALA A 150 -14.58 -10.55 21.33
N SER A 151 -14.63 -11.16 20.15
CA SER A 151 -14.83 -12.61 19.94
C SER A 151 -13.59 -13.46 20.23
N GLY A 152 -12.49 -12.86 20.70
CA GLY A 152 -11.28 -13.57 21.13
C GLY A 152 -10.20 -13.72 20.06
N ARG A 153 -10.39 -13.19 18.84
CA ARG A 153 -9.35 -13.27 17.81
C ARG A 153 -8.14 -12.42 18.17
N SER A 154 -6.97 -13.01 18.00
CA SER A 154 -5.68 -12.35 18.10
C SER A 154 -5.41 -11.44 16.90
N ALA A 155 -4.42 -10.57 17.06
CA ALA A 155 -3.95 -9.71 15.98
C ALA A 155 -3.42 -10.49 14.77
N ALA A 156 -2.74 -11.63 15.03
CA ALA A 156 -2.24 -12.51 13.98
C ALA A 156 -3.39 -13.15 13.20
N GLU A 157 -4.43 -13.66 13.88
CA GLU A 157 -5.60 -14.27 13.22
C GLU A 157 -6.38 -13.27 12.36
N VAL A 158 -6.54 -12.02 12.81
CA VAL A 158 -7.21 -10.97 12.03
C VAL A 158 -6.39 -10.61 10.78
N CYS A 159 -5.06 -10.54 10.91
CA CYS A 159 -4.17 -10.26 9.78
C CYS A 159 -4.12 -11.44 8.79
N ALA A 160 -3.96 -12.67 9.29
CA ALA A 160 -3.94 -13.90 8.48
C ALA A 160 -5.25 -14.10 7.71
N ALA A 161 -6.41 -13.88 8.34
CA ALA A 161 -7.69 -13.94 7.63
C ALA A 161 -7.83 -12.86 6.55
N THR A 162 -7.20 -11.69 6.74
CA THR A 162 -7.12 -10.68 5.66
C THR A 162 -6.34 -11.22 4.47
N ILE A 163 -5.14 -11.77 4.71
CA ILE A 163 -4.32 -12.34 3.64
C ILE A 163 -5.04 -13.53 2.97
N GLY A 164 -5.66 -14.43 3.74
CA GLY A 164 -6.45 -15.55 3.23
C GLY A 164 -7.57 -15.11 2.31
N ALA A 165 -8.41 -14.17 2.75
CA ALA A 165 -9.51 -13.63 1.94
C ALA A 165 -9.01 -12.95 0.64
N LEU A 166 -7.84 -12.31 0.67
CA LEU A 166 -7.22 -11.73 -0.52
C LEU A 166 -6.63 -12.79 -1.45
N ARG A 167 -6.04 -13.86 -0.91
CA ARG A 167 -5.55 -15.01 -1.71
C ARG A 167 -6.68 -15.74 -2.43
N GLU A 168 -7.85 -15.89 -1.78
CA GLU A 168 -9.06 -16.42 -2.42
C GLU A 168 -9.50 -15.60 -3.64
N ARG A 169 -9.10 -14.31 -3.70
CA ARG A 169 -9.33 -13.39 -4.83
C ARG A 169 -8.15 -13.35 -5.82
N GLY A 170 -7.23 -14.30 -5.73
CA GLY A 170 -6.07 -14.40 -6.62
C GLY A 170 -4.91 -13.46 -6.30
N ILE A 171 -4.93 -12.74 -5.17
CA ILE A 171 -3.84 -11.85 -4.78
C ILE A 171 -2.72 -12.66 -4.12
N THR A 172 -1.48 -12.47 -4.57
CA THR A 172 -0.34 -13.27 -4.07
C THR A 172 0.81 -12.45 -3.49
N LYS A 173 0.77 -11.11 -3.59
CA LYS A 173 1.84 -10.21 -3.13
C LYS A 173 1.28 -9.22 -2.11
N PHE A 174 1.91 -9.15 -0.95
CA PHE A 174 1.44 -8.36 0.19
C PHE A 174 2.56 -7.54 0.80
N TYR A 175 2.21 -6.40 1.39
CA TYR A 175 3.05 -5.74 2.37
C TYR A 175 2.26 -5.54 3.67
N LEU A 176 2.89 -5.85 4.80
CA LEU A 176 2.26 -5.74 6.11
C LEU A 176 2.67 -4.42 6.77
N SER A 177 1.69 -3.67 7.23
CA SER A 177 1.89 -2.42 7.98
C SER A 177 1.59 -2.60 9.45
N ASN A 178 2.27 -1.80 10.27
CA ASN A 178 2.03 -1.67 11.71
C ASN A 178 2.47 -2.87 12.57
N LEU A 179 3.38 -3.70 12.08
CA LEU A 179 4.18 -4.57 12.96
C LEU A 179 5.00 -3.72 13.94
N HIS A 180 5.21 -4.22 15.16
CA HIS A 180 6.00 -3.56 16.18
C HIS A 180 7.48 -3.67 15.81
N PRO A 181 8.28 -2.58 15.77
CA PRO A 181 9.67 -2.63 15.32
C PRO A 181 10.50 -3.71 16.02
N GLU A 182 10.37 -3.83 17.35
CA GLU A 182 11.11 -4.82 18.15
C GLU A 182 10.56 -6.25 18.07
N ARG A 183 9.33 -6.44 17.58
CA ARG A 183 8.65 -7.75 17.53
C ARG A 183 8.19 -8.09 16.12
N ALA A 184 8.73 -7.43 15.10
CA ALA A 184 8.21 -7.53 13.75
C ALA A 184 8.37 -8.95 13.20
N ILE A 185 9.50 -9.60 13.50
CA ILE A 185 9.79 -10.98 13.09
C ILE A 185 8.80 -11.94 13.77
N GLU A 186 8.71 -11.92 15.10
CA GLU A 186 7.77 -12.74 15.88
C GLU A 186 6.32 -12.57 15.40
N GLN A 187 5.88 -11.33 15.15
CA GLN A 187 4.53 -11.05 14.68
C GLN A 187 4.30 -11.52 13.25
N LEU A 188 5.31 -11.45 12.38
CA LEU A 188 5.24 -11.98 11.02
C LEU A 188 5.15 -13.50 11.05
N GLU A 189 6.01 -14.17 11.80
CA GLU A 189 6.01 -15.63 11.98
C GLU A 189 4.65 -16.13 12.52
N ALA A 190 4.07 -15.42 13.49
CA ALA A 190 2.75 -15.74 14.02
C ALA A 190 1.63 -15.62 12.97
N VAL A 191 1.73 -14.67 12.04
CA VAL A 191 0.79 -14.55 10.91
C VAL A 191 1.02 -15.69 9.92
N GLU A 192 2.28 -15.95 9.56
CA GLU A 192 2.64 -17.00 8.59
C GLU A 192 2.26 -18.40 9.05
N ALA A 193 2.32 -18.69 10.34
CA ALA A 193 1.86 -19.96 10.91
C ALA A 193 0.34 -20.23 10.75
N LEU A 194 -0.44 -19.21 10.38
CA LEU A 194 -1.89 -19.27 10.18
C LEU A 194 -2.30 -19.23 8.70
N LEU A 195 -1.34 -19.22 7.77
CA LEU A 195 -1.54 -19.04 6.31
C LEU A 195 -1.36 -20.31 5.50
#